data_AF-A0A957UIL8-F1
#
_entry.id   AF-A0A957UIL8-F1
#
_cell.length_a   1.000
_cell.length_b   1.000
_cell.length_c   1.000
_cell.angle_alpha   90.00
_cell.angle_beta   90.00
_cell.angle_gamma   90.00
#
_symmetry.space_group_name_H-M   'P 1'
#
loop_
_entity.id
_entity.type
_entity.pdbx_description
1 polymer ?
#
loop_
_entity_poly.entity_id
_entity_poly.type
_entity_poly.pdbx_seq_one_letter_code
_entity_poly.pdbx_strand_id
1 'polypeptide(L)' 'MNPYPNVKALTFDLFGTILDLGGSLTPYIAKFLQQKGSSVDPAHFWAQWRARQRIEQYQDTILMLG' A
#
# COMPACT_ATOMS: atom_id res chain seq x y z
N MET A 1 11.13 -9.09 -34.36
CA MET A 1 12.31 -9.34 -33.50
C MET A 1 11.85 -9.25 -32.05
N ASN A 2 12.13 -10.23 -31.20
CA ASN A 2 11.76 -10.16 -29.78
C ASN A 2 12.78 -9.26 -29.05
N PRO A 3 12.36 -8.14 -28.41
CA PRO A 3 13.29 -7.21 -27.76
C PRO A 3 13.95 -7.77 -26.49
N TYR A 4 13.42 -8.86 -25.91
CA TYR A 4 13.92 -9.44 -24.66
C TYR A 4 14.10 -10.96 -24.75
N PRO A 5 14.97 -11.46 -25.65
CA PRO A 5 15.09 -12.89 -25.93
C PRO A 5 15.52 -13.75 -24.74
N ASN A 6 16.14 -13.13 -23.73
CA ASN A 6 16.75 -13.81 -22.59
C ASN A 6 16.06 -13.56 -21.25
N VAL A 7 14.98 -12.78 -21.20
CA VAL A 7 14.23 -12.57 -19.95
C VAL A 7 13.47 -13.85 -19.61
N LYS A 8 13.70 -14.38 -18.39
CA LYS A 8 13.08 -15.62 -17.90
C LYS A 8 12.02 -15.40 -16.82
N ALA A 9 12.05 -14.23 -16.17
CA ALA A 9 11.09 -13.84 -15.16
C ALA A 9 10.84 -12.34 -15.24
N LEU A 10 9.59 -11.96 -14.98
CA LEU A 10 9.19 -10.57 -14.78
C LEU A 10 8.53 -10.50 -13.41
N THR A 11 9.16 -9.77 -12.50
CA THR A 11 8.63 -9.53 -11.16
C THR A 11 7.95 -8.17 -11.15
N PHE A 12 6.88 -8.09 -10.38
CA PHE A 12 6.13 -6.86 -10.17
C PHE A 12 6.08 -6.57 -8.69
N ASP A 13 6.20 -5.29 -8.35
CA ASP A 13 5.72 -4.83 -7.06
C ASP A 13 4.22 -5.14 -6.93
N LEU A 14 3.76 -5.49 -5.74
CA LEU A 14 2.37 -5.92 -5.56
C LEU A 14 1.45 -4.73 -5.31
N PHE A 15 1.87 -3.78 -4.48
CA PHE A 15 0.99 -2.76 -3.92
C PHE A 15 1.10 -1.41 -4.64
N GLY A 16 0.06 -1.05 -5.40
CA GLY A 16 0.04 0.13 -6.26
C GLY A 16 0.47 -0.15 -7.70
N THR A 17 1.07 -1.31 -7.97
CA THR A 17 1.34 -1.80 -9.33
C THR A 17 0.29 -2.84 -9.75
N ILE A 18 0.01 -3.84 -8.92
CA ILE A 18 -1.02 -4.86 -9.21
C ILE A 18 -2.31 -4.61 -8.43
N LEU A 19 -2.20 -4.27 -7.14
CA LEU A 19 -3.35 -4.05 -6.25
C LEU A 19 -3.54 -2.56 -5.93
N ASP A 20 -4.75 -2.05 -6.17
CA ASP A 20 -5.18 -0.77 -5.63
C ASP A 20 -5.62 -0.93 -4.17
N LEU A 21 -4.68 -0.70 -3.26
CA LEU A 21 -4.95 -0.73 -1.82
C LEU A 21 -5.86 0.40 -1.36
N GLY A 22 -5.78 1.58 -1.97
CA GLY A 22 -6.58 2.73 -1.53
C GLY A 22 -8.04 2.52 -1.83
N GLY A 23 -8.36 2.23 -3.10
CA GLY A 23 -9.72 1.95 -3.51
C GLY A 23 -10.34 0.74 -2.81
N SER A 24 -9.54 -0.30 -2.53
CA SER A 24 -10.03 -1.52 -1.86
C SER A 24 -10.22 -1.37 -0.35
N LEU A 25 -9.38 -0.62 0.37
CA LEU A 25 -9.43 -0.55 1.84
C LEU A 25 -10.30 0.58 2.38
N THR A 26 -10.41 1.72 1.68
CA THR A 26 -11.20 2.87 2.17
C THR A 26 -12.65 2.50 2.54
N PRO A 27 -13.39 1.65 1.79
CA PRO A 27 -14.74 1.23 2.19
C PRO A 27 -14.80 0.48 3.53
N TYR A 28 -13.80 -0.36 3.81
CA TYR A 28 -13.74 -1.11 5.06
C TYR A 28 -13.32 -0.22 6.23
N ILE A 29 -12.40 0.72 5.99
CA ILE A 29 -12.03 1.77 6.95
C ILE A 29 -13.27 2.59 7.30
N ALA A 30 -14.07 3.00 6.31
CA ALA A 30 -15.30 3.75 6.54
C ALA A 30 -16.28 2.99 7.43
N LYS A 31 -16.52 1.71 7.13
CA LYS A 31 -17.38 0.84 7.96
C LYS A 31 -16.87 0.73 9.39
N PHE A 32 -15.56 0.56 9.58
CA PHE A 32 -14.95 0.46 10.90
C PHE A 32 -15.10 1.76 11.70
N LEU A 33 -14.78 2.92 11.09
CA LEU A 33 -14.90 4.23 11.74
C LEU A 33 -16.36 4.54 12.13
N GLN A 34 -17.31 4.21 11.25
CA GLN A 34 -18.74 4.34 11.53
C GLN A 34 -19.17 3.50 12.73
N GLN A 35 -18.74 2.23 12.81
CA GLN A 35 -19.04 1.34 13.93
C GLN A 35 -18.46 1.84 15.26
N LYS A 36 -17.42 2.67 15.22
CA LYS A 36 -16.81 3.29 16.39
C LYS A 36 -17.36 4.68 16.71
N GLY A 37 -18.34 5.16 15.94
CA GLY A 37 -18.90 6.51 16.11
C GLY A 37 -17.89 7.63 15.84
N SER A 38 -16.86 7.35 15.03
CA SER A 38 -15.83 8.34 14.70
C SER A 38 -16.30 9.28 13.59
N SER A 39 -15.95 10.57 13.71
CA SER A 39 -16.18 11.59 12.68
C SER A 39 -15.01 11.74 11.70
N VAL A 40 -13.96 10.92 11.84
CA VAL A 40 -12.76 10.97 10.98
C VAL A 40 -13.12 10.59 9.55
N ASP A 41 -12.64 11.38 8.59
CA ASP A 41 -12.77 11.05 7.17
C ASP A 41 -11.96 9.79 6.80
N PRO A 42 -12.58 8.75 6.24
CA PRO A 42 -11.89 7.50 5.90
C PRO A 42 -10.75 7.66 4.88
N ALA A 43 -10.88 8.59 3.94
CA ALA A 43 -9.85 8.83 2.93
C ALA A 43 -8.62 9.51 3.55
N HIS A 44 -8.86 10.48 4.44
CA HIS A 44 -7.80 11.11 5.23
C HIS A 44 -7.09 10.10 6.15
N PHE A 45 -7.85 9.25 6.84
CA PHE A 45 -7.28 8.17 7.67
C PHE A 45 -6.37 7.26 6.83
N TRP A 46 -6.85 6.80 5.67
CA TRP A 46 -6.07 5.97 4.76
C TRP A 46 -4.77 6.66 4.31
N ALA A 47 -4.85 7.94 3.93
CA ALA A 47 -3.68 8.70 3.48
C ALA A 47 -2.60 8.77 4.58
N GLN A 48 -2.99 9.07 5.82
CA GLN A 48 -2.07 9.10 6.96
C GLN A 48 -1.48 7.72 7.25
N TRP A 49 -2.32 6.68 7.26
CA TRP A 49 -1.86 5.32 7.51
C TRP A 49 -0.87 4.84 6.44
N ARG A 50 -1.18 5.06 5.16
CA ARG A 50 -0.29 4.67 4.06
C ARG A 50 1.04 5.43 4.10
N ALA A 51 1.02 6.72 4.46
CA ALA A 51 2.23 7.50 4.67
C ALA A 51 3.10 6.91 5.80
N ARG A 52 2.47 6.55 6.93
CA ARG A 52 3.16 5.91 8.05
C ARG A 52 3.79 4.57 7.67
N GLN A 53 3.05 3.71 6.99
CA GLN A 53 3.52 2.40 6.53
C GLN A 53 4.74 2.52 5.61
N ARG A 54 4.79 3.53 4.73
CA ARG A 54 5.95 3.77 3.85
C ARG A 54 7.21 4.17 4.64
N ILE A 55 7.05 4.94 5.71
CA ILE A 55 8.17 5.31 6.59
C ILE A 55 8.69 4.07 7.32
N GLU A 56 7.79 3.25 7.85
CA GLU A 56 8.15 1.99 8.54
C GLU A 56 8.88 1.04 7.58
N GLN A 57 8.36 0.85 6.37
CA GLN A 57 9.01 0.03 5.35
C GLN A 57 10.43 0.53 4.99
N TYR A 58 10.62 1.86 4.96
CA TYR A 58 11.93 2.46 4.74
C TYR A 58 12.89 2.22 5.92
N GLN A 59 12.40 2.35 7.16
CA GLN A 59 13.16 2.05 8.37
C GLN A 59 13.59 0.58 8.43
N ASP A 60 12.66 -0.34 8.17
CA ASP A 60 12.94 -1.78 8.13
C ASP A 60 13.98 -2.12 7.06
N THR A 61 13.88 -1.49 5.88
CA THR A 61 14.85 -1.68 4.80
C THR A 61 16.26 -1.25 5.23
N ILE A 62 16.40 -0.12 5.92
CA ILE A 62 17.70 0.35 6.42
C ILE A 62 18.23 -0.57 7.52
N LEU A 63 17.37 -1.00 8.45
CA LEU A 63 17.77 -1.82 9.60
C LEU A 63 18.11 -3.26 9.22
N MET A 64 17.52 -3.81 8.14
CA MET A 64 17.87 -5.13 7.60
C MET A 64 19.14 -5.13 6.73
N LEU A 65 19.70 -3.96 6.43
CA LEU A 65 20.98 -3.80 5.72
C LEU A 65 22.17 -3.58 6.66
N GLY A 66 21.96 -3.69 7.98
CA GLY A 66 22.98 -3.61 9.02
C GLY A 66 23.68 -4.94 9.30
#